data_AF-U1I204-F1
#
_entry.id   AF-U1I204-F1
#
_cell.length_a   1.000
_cell.length_b   1.000
_cell.length_c   1.000
_cell.angle_alpha   90.00
_cell.angle_beta   90.00
_cell.angle_gamma   90.00
#
_symmetry.space_group_name_H-M   'P 1'
#
loop_
_entity.id
_entity.type
_entity.pdbx_description
1 polymer ?
#
loop_
_entity_poly.entity_id
_entity_poly.type
_entity_poly.pdbx_seq_one_letter_code
_entity_poly.pdbx_strand_id
1 'polypeptide(L)'
;MKSIFKNRLTDKEHHIKTLRIVIVGLFAVILLMGVGWSTAPSRLQIYTPPDLRGGSQRPWWEVPTSTVYGFAFYIFQQLNRWPTNGQEDYKRNIFALSNYLTPGCKAYLEQDYKDRDSFGELKNRIRGVYEIPGRGFSNSRVQVLSQDDWIVNLDLTTDEYYGDEAVKRTLVRYPVKVVRMESDLEHNPWGLALDCYAETPKRLELMNAEEGNK
;
A
#
# COMPACT_ATOMS: atom_id res chain seq x y z
N MET A 1 -8.83 -37.22 -61.48
CA MET A 1 -8.82 -35.92 -60.78
C MET A 1 -9.89 -35.76 -59.67
N LYS A 2 -10.98 -36.55 -59.61
CA LYS A 2 -12.05 -36.39 -58.60
C LYS A 2 -11.71 -36.80 -57.14
N SER A 3 -10.75 -37.69 -56.93
CA SER A 3 -10.43 -38.25 -55.59
C SER A 3 -9.67 -37.27 -54.68
N ILE A 4 -8.72 -36.49 -55.22
CA ILE A 4 -7.89 -35.55 -54.45
C ILE A 4 -8.73 -34.38 -53.92
N PHE A 5 -9.67 -33.86 -54.70
CA PHE A 5 -10.57 -32.79 -54.27
C PHE A 5 -11.51 -33.27 -53.16
N LYS A 6 -12.02 -34.49 -53.24
CA LYS A 6 -12.85 -35.09 -52.18
C LYS A 6 -12.06 -35.25 -50.88
N ASN A 7 -10.83 -35.78 -50.94
CA ASN A 7 -9.98 -35.92 -49.75
C ASN A 7 -9.62 -34.57 -49.12
N ARG A 8 -9.35 -33.53 -49.92
CA ARG A 8 -9.11 -32.17 -49.41
C ARG A 8 -10.35 -31.55 -48.77
N LEU A 9 -11.54 -31.85 -49.29
CA LEU A 9 -12.81 -31.44 -48.69
C LEU A 9 -13.04 -32.13 -47.34
N THR A 10 -12.84 -33.45 -47.27
CA THR A 10 -12.98 -34.21 -46.02
C THR A 10 -11.98 -33.74 -44.95
N ASP A 11 -10.74 -33.45 -45.33
CA ASP A 11 -9.70 -32.95 -44.41
C ASP A 11 -10.08 -31.57 -43.82
N LYS A 12 -10.64 -30.67 -44.64
CA LYS A 12 -11.17 -29.38 -44.19
C LYS A 12 -12.40 -29.54 -43.30
N GLU A 13 -13.30 -30.46 -43.61
CA GLU A 13 -14.46 -30.76 -42.76
C GLU A 13 -14.03 -31.31 -41.39
N HIS A 14 -13.04 -32.21 -41.36
CA HIS A 14 -12.47 -32.70 -40.11
C HIS A 14 -11.83 -31.58 -39.29
N HIS A 15 -11.07 -30.68 -39.93
CA HIS A 15 -10.45 -29.56 -39.26
C HIS A 15 -11.47 -28.53 -38.71
N ILE A 16 -12.54 -28.27 -39.47
CA ILE A 16 -13.66 -27.43 -38.99
C ILE A 16 -14.38 -28.09 -37.82
N LYS A 17 -14.56 -29.42 -37.88
CA LYS A 17 -15.20 -30.19 -36.81
C LYS A 17 -14.37 -30.19 -35.52
N THR A 18 -13.05 -30.38 -35.61
CA THR A 18 -12.16 -30.31 -34.43
C THR A 18 -12.12 -28.90 -33.85
N LEU A 19 -12.03 -27.86 -34.69
CA LEU A 19 -12.05 -26.47 -34.23
C LEU A 19 -13.36 -26.12 -33.51
N ARG A 20 -14.51 -26.58 -34.01
CA ARG A 20 -15.80 -26.40 -33.33
C ARG A 20 -15.84 -27.09 -31.98
N ILE A 21 -15.31 -28.30 -31.86
CA ILE A 21 -15.22 -29.02 -30.58
C ILE A 21 -14.35 -28.24 -29.58
N VAL A 22 -13.21 -27.73 -30.03
CA VAL A 22 -12.31 -26.91 -29.18
C VAL A 22 -12.97 -25.61 -28.75
N ILE A 23 -13.68 -24.91 -29.65
CA ILE A 23 -14.40 -23.68 -29.32
C ILE A 23 -15.49 -23.93 -28.28
N VAL A 24 -16.28 -25.00 -28.45
CA VAL A 24 -17.31 -25.39 -27.48
C VAL A 24 -16.68 -25.75 -26.13
N GLY A 25 -15.54 -26.46 -26.13
CA GLY A 25 -14.78 -26.76 -24.93
C GLY A 25 -14.29 -25.51 -24.20
N LEU A 26 -13.68 -24.56 -24.92
CA LEU A 26 -13.22 -23.29 -24.36
C LEU A 26 -14.38 -22.45 -23.83
N PHE A 27 -15.50 -22.43 -24.54
CA PHE A 27 -16.71 -21.73 -24.09
C PHE A 27 -17.24 -22.30 -22.77
N ALA A 28 -17.25 -23.62 -22.62
CA ALA A 28 -17.63 -24.28 -21.37
C ALA A 28 -16.67 -23.93 -20.21
N VAL A 29 -15.36 -23.86 -20.46
CA VAL A 29 -14.37 -23.45 -19.46
C VAL A 29 -14.59 -22.00 -19.03
N ILE A 30 -14.83 -21.08 -19.97
CA ILE A 30 -15.10 -19.67 -19.66
C ILE A 30 -16.38 -19.54 -18.82
N LEU A 31 -17.43 -20.29 -19.14
CA LEU A 31 -18.65 -20.31 -18.33
C LEU A 31 -18.40 -20.81 -16.90
N LEU A 32 -17.63 -21.90 -16.74
CA LEU A 32 -17.25 -22.43 -15.43
C LEU A 32 -16.46 -21.40 -14.60
N MET A 33 -15.51 -20.70 -15.23
CA MET A 33 -14.75 -19.63 -14.56
C MET A 33 -15.64 -18.45 -14.18
N GLY A 34 -16.57 -18.05 -15.05
CA GLY A 34 -17.54 -16.98 -14.76
C GLY A 34 -18.45 -17.31 -13.58
N VAL A 35 -18.93 -18.55 -13.49
CA VAL A 35 -19.72 -19.04 -12.34
C VAL A 35 -18.87 -19.12 -11.07
N GLY A 36 -17.63 -19.59 -11.16
CA GLY A 36 -16.71 -19.60 -10.02
C GLY A 36 -16.39 -18.19 -9.51
N TRP A 37 -16.26 -17.22 -10.41
CA TRP A 37 -16.01 -15.82 -10.06
C TRP A 37 -17.24 -15.14 -9.44
N SER A 38 -18.45 -15.42 -9.93
CA SER A 38 -19.68 -14.83 -9.38
C SER A 38 -20.10 -15.43 -8.04
N THR A 39 -19.70 -16.68 -7.78
CA THR A 39 -19.89 -17.36 -6.49
C THR A 39 -18.72 -17.15 -5.52
N ALA A 40 -17.65 -16.46 -5.96
CA ALA A 40 -16.54 -16.11 -5.09
C ALA A 40 -17.05 -15.22 -3.95
N PRO A 41 -16.76 -15.58 -2.68
CA PRO A 41 -17.25 -14.84 -1.53
C PRO A 41 -16.73 -13.41 -1.56
N SER A 42 -17.65 -12.45 -1.68
CA SER A 42 -17.36 -11.01 -1.67
C SER A 42 -16.93 -10.48 -0.29
N ARG A 43 -16.91 -11.34 0.72
CA ARG A 43 -16.47 -11.05 2.09
C ARG A 43 -15.51 -12.14 2.56
N LEU A 44 -14.23 -11.81 2.62
CA LEU A 44 -13.23 -12.62 3.29
C LEU A 44 -13.35 -12.38 4.80
N GLN A 45 -13.83 -13.39 5.54
CA GLN A 45 -13.90 -13.30 6.99
C GLN A 45 -12.52 -13.64 7.58
N ILE A 46 -11.72 -12.60 7.85
CA ILE A 46 -10.45 -12.72 8.55
C ILE A 46 -10.76 -12.86 10.04
N TYR A 47 -10.44 -14.01 10.63
CA TYR A 47 -10.50 -14.19 12.08
C TYR A 47 -9.31 -13.49 12.72
N THR A 48 -9.50 -12.26 13.16
CA THR A 48 -8.59 -11.59 14.10
C THR A 48 -9.04 -11.98 15.51
N PRO A 49 -8.37 -12.94 16.18
CA PRO A 49 -8.75 -13.29 17.55
C PRO A 49 -8.67 -12.02 18.41
N PRO A 50 -9.71 -11.73 19.22
CA PRO A 50 -9.64 -10.63 20.16
C PRO A 50 -8.48 -10.87 21.11
N ASP A 51 -7.77 -9.81 21.49
CA ASP A 51 -6.73 -9.91 22.51
C ASP A 51 -7.40 -10.37 23.82
N LEU A 52 -7.14 -11.62 24.21
CA LEU A 52 -7.78 -12.27 25.36
C LEU A 52 -7.27 -11.74 26.71
N ARG A 53 -6.26 -10.85 26.71
CA ARG A 53 -5.66 -10.30 27.94
C ARG A 53 -6.58 -9.31 28.65
N GLY A 54 -7.46 -8.65 27.91
CA GLY A 54 -8.69 -8.06 28.44
C GLY A 54 -9.83 -8.92 27.96
N GLY A 55 -10.75 -9.35 28.82
CA GLY A 55 -11.99 -9.98 28.35
C GLY A 55 -12.70 -9.10 27.29
N SER A 56 -13.75 -9.61 26.65
CA SER A 56 -14.53 -8.94 25.59
C SER A 56 -15.26 -7.66 26.06
N GLN A 57 -14.53 -6.72 26.65
CA GLN A 57 -14.93 -5.41 27.12
C GLN A 57 -13.77 -4.49 26.71
N ARG A 58 -13.95 -3.81 25.58
CA ARG A 58 -13.10 -2.72 25.16
C ARG A 58 -13.88 -1.42 25.33
N PRO A 59 -13.28 -0.38 25.92
CA PRO A 59 -13.89 0.94 25.93
C PRO A 59 -14.19 1.39 24.50
N TRP A 60 -15.39 1.92 24.25
CA TRP A 60 -15.85 2.28 22.89
C TRP A 60 -15.00 3.38 22.23
N TRP A 61 -14.31 4.18 23.06
CA TRP A 61 -13.43 5.27 22.63
C TRP A 61 -12.01 4.82 22.31
N GLU A 62 -11.62 3.60 22.68
CA GLU A 62 -10.27 3.10 22.47
C GLU A 62 -10.04 2.72 21.01
N VAL A 63 -9.09 3.38 20.35
CA VAL A 63 -8.68 3.02 19.00
C VAL A 63 -7.61 1.93 19.09
N PRO A 64 -7.80 0.76 18.44
CA PRO A 64 -6.79 -0.30 18.44
C PRO A 64 -5.46 0.17 17.88
N THR A 65 -4.35 -0.19 18.51
CA THR A 65 -2.99 0.17 18.05
C THR A 65 -2.69 -0.33 16.64
N SER A 66 -3.26 -1.47 16.23
CA SER A 66 -3.18 -1.97 14.86
C SER A 66 -3.86 -1.02 13.85
N THR A 67 -4.98 -0.41 14.21
CA THR A 67 -5.67 0.59 13.40
C THR A 67 -4.84 1.87 13.30
N VAL A 68 -4.28 2.34 14.41
CA VAL A 68 -3.39 3.52 14.43
C VAL A 68 -2.15 3.29 13.55
N TYR A 69 -1.52 2.11 13.65
CA TYR A 69 -0.39 1.73 12.81
C TYR A 69 -0.77 1.67 11.33
N GLY A 70 -1.87 0.99 11.01
CA GLY A 70 -2.36 0.84 9.63
C GLY A 70 -2.68 2.19 8.99
N PHE A 71 -3.36 3.08 9.73
CA PHE A 71 -3.60 4.47 9.33
C PHE A 71 -2.29 5.19 9.02
N ALA A 72 -1.35 5.20 9.98
CA ALA A 72 -0.09 5.91 9.85
C ALA A 72 0.69 5.43 8.63
N PHE A 73 0.85 4.11 8.49
CA PHE A 73 1.54 3.51 7.36
C PHE A 73 0.89 3.89 6.03
N TYR A 74 -0.42 3.73 5.91
CA TYR A 74 -1.15 3.94 4.67
C TYR A 74 -1.10 5.40 4.20
N ILE A 75 -1.36 6.36 5.10
CA ILE A 75 -1.33 7.79 4.76
C ILE A 75 0.11 8.24 4.49
N PHE A 76 1.07 7.82 5.31
CA PHE A 76 2.47 8.18 5.13
C PHE A 76 3.04 7.65 3.80
N GLN A 77 2.70 6.40 3.45
CA GLN A 77 3.10 5.80 2.18
C GLN A 77 2.52 6.59 1.00
N GLN A 78 1.22 6.89 1.00
CA GLN A 78 0.60 7.65 -0.09
C GLN A 78 1.20 9.04 -0.23
N LEU A 79 1.46 9.72 0.89
CA LEU A 79 2.08 11.05 0.88
C LEU A 79 3.46 11.04 0.22
N ASN A 80 4.29 10.04 0.56
CA ASN A 80 5.70 9.97 0.14
C ASN A 80 5.94 9.13 -1.13
N ARG A 81 4.90 8.61 -1.78
CA ARG A 81 5.02 7.85 -3.02
C ARG A 81 4.85 8.75 -4.24
N TRP A 82 5.88 8.84 -5.07
CA TRP A 82 5.92 9.68 -6.27
C TRP A 82 6.20 8.82 -7.49
N PRO A 83 5.18 8.20 -8.11
CA PRO A 83 5.40 7.23 -9.18
C PRO A 83 5.86 7.84 -10.51
N THR A 84 5.69 9.14 -10.72
CA THR A 84 5.95 9.78 -12.02
C THR A 84 6.89 10.97 -11.89
N ASN A 85 6.56 11.94 -11.04
CA ASN A 85 7.39 13.13 -10.83
C ASN A 85 7.15 13.70 -9.44
N GLY A 86 8.18 13.71 -8.60
CA GLY A 86 8.13 14.26 -7.25
C GLY A 86 7.59 15.68 -7.14
N GLN A 87 7.84 16.56 -8.13
CA GLN A 87 7.34 17.94 -8.09
C GLN A 87 5.82 18.02 -8.20
N GLU A 88 5.20 17.14 -8.99
CA GLU A 88 3.76 17.13 -9.22
C GLU A 88 3.05 16.21 -8.21
N ASP A 89 3.58 15.00 -8.04
CA ASP A 89 3.00 13.96 -7.20
C ASP A 89 3.01 14.40 -5.73
N TYR A 90 4.11 14.93 -5.21
CA TYR A 90 4.18 15.30 -3.80
C TYR A 90 3.18 16.41 -3.46
N LYS A 91 3.14 17.47 -4.27
CA LYS A 91 2.20 18.59 -4.12
C LYS A 91 0.75 18.12 -4.20
N ARG A 92 0.43 17.25 -5.17
CA ARG A 92 -0.90 16.67 -5.34
C ARG A 92 -1.29 15.82 -4.13
N ASN A 93 -0.37 15.01 -3.62
CA ASN A 93 -0.60 14.14 -2.47
C ASN A 93 -0.87 14.94 -1.19
N ILE A 94 -0.09 16.01 -0.93
CA ILE A 94 -0.32 16.92 0.22
C ILE A 94 -1.73 17.51 0.17
N PHE A 95 -2.18 17.95 -1.00
CA PHE A 95 -3.53 18.50 -1.16
C PHE A 95 -4.62 17.44 -0.98
N ALA A 96 -4.48 16.29 -1.65
CA ALA A 96 -5.45 15.20 -1.62
C ALA A 96 -5.62 14.57 -0.23
N LEU A 97 -4.53 14.51 0.56
CA LEU A 97 -4.53 13.94 1.90
C LEU A 97 -4.79 14.96 3.01
N SER A 98 -5.15 16.20 2.67
CA SER A 98 -5.29 17.29 3.64
C SER A 98 -6.26 16.98 4.81
N ASN A 99 -7.30 16.18 4.59
CA ASN A 99 -8.24 15.76 5.64
C ASN A 99 -7.65 14.75 6.64
N TYR A 100 -6.47 14.18 6.35
CA TYR A 100 -5.74 13.22 7.19
C TYR A 100 -4.51 13.86 7.85
N LEU A 101 -4.34 15.18 7.73
CA LEU A 101 -3.20 15.93 8.25
C LEU A 101 -3.70 16.97 9.25
N THR A 102 -2.98 17.17 10.36
CA THR A 102 -3.22 18.34 11.19
C THR A 102 -2.86 19.62 10.41
N PRO A 103 -3.47 20.78 10.72
CA PRO A 103 -3.12 22.03 10.04
C PRO A 103 -1.62 22.37 10.13
N GLY A 104 -1.00 22.09 11.28
CA GLY A 104 0.44 22.26 11.48
C GLY A 104 1.26 21.32 10.60
N CYS A 105 0.87 20.04 10.51
CA CYS A 105 1.57 19.08 9.67
C CYS A 105 1.42 19.41 8.17
N LYS A 106 0.24 19.87 7.74
CA LYS A 106 0.03 20.35 6.36
C LYS A 106 0.96 21.51 6.03
N ALA A 107 1.03 22.53 6.89
CA ALA A 107 1.92 23.67 6.69
C ALA A 107 3.40 23.26 6.65
N TYR A 108 3.80 22.33 7.52
CA TYR A 108 5.16 21.76 7.50
C TYR A 108 5.47 21.08 6.16
N LEU A 109 4.56 20.24 5.65
CA LEU A 109 4.76 19.53 4.38
C LEU A 109 4.77 20.47 3.17
N GLU A 110 3.95 21.52 3.19
CA GLU A 110 3.99 22.56 2.15
C GLU A 110 5.32 23.33 2.14
N GLN A 111 5.93 23.53 3.31
CA GLN A 111 7.26 24.13 3.41
C GLN A 111 8.35 23.15 2.95
N ASP A 112 8.32 21.89 3.40
CA ASP A 112 9.24 20.83 2.97
C ASP A 112 9.21 20.65 1.45
N TYR A 113 8.03 20.73 0.82
CA TYR A 113 7.89 20.73 -0.63
C TYR A 113 8.67 21.88 -1.28
N LYS A 114 8.50 23.12 -0.80
CA LYS A 114 9.18 24.31 -1.36
C LYS A 114 10.69 24.20 -1.21
N ASP A 115 11.15 23.76 -0.05
CA ASP A 115 12.59 23.61 0.23
C ASP A 115 13.19 22.58 -0.72
N ARG A 116 12.60 21.38 -0.80
CA ARG A 116 13.05 20.30 -1.68
C ARG A 116 13.00 20.68 -3.17
N ASP A 117 11.98 21.42 -3.58
CA ASP A 117 11.86 21.92 -4.95
C ASP A 117 12.99 22.91 -5.28
N SER A 118 13.29 23.83 -4.35
CA SER A 118 14.36 24.82 -4.52
C SER A 118 15.75 24.18 -4.59
N PHE A 119 15.97 23.07 -3.89
CA PHE A 119 17.21 22.28 -3.96
C PHE A 119 17.25 21.31 -5.15
N GLY A 120 16.20 21.24 -5.98
CA GLY A 120 16.12 20.33 -7.12
C GLY A 120 15.98 18.85 -6.73
N GLU A 121 15.55 18.56 -5.49
CA GLU A 121 15.42 17.21 -4.97
C GLU A 121 14.20 16.45 -5.48
N LEU A 122 13.27 17.12 -6.16
CA LEU A 122 11.98 16.55 -6.60
C LEU A 122 11.88 16.35 -8.12
N LYS A 123 12.63 17.13 -8.90
CA LYS A 123 12.50 17.16 -10.35
C LYS A 123 12.85 15.82 -10.97
N ASN A 124 11.95 15.25 -11.78
CA ASN A 124 12.11 13.94 -12.43
C ASN A 124 12.44 12.80 -11.45
N ARG A 125 12.04 12.94 -10.18
CA ARG A 125 12.27 11.93 -9.15
C ARG A 125 11.07 11.02 -9.05
N ILE A 126 11.36 9.73 -9.13
CA ILE A 126 10.38 8.68 -8.87
C ILE A 126 10.75 8.06 -7.53
N ARG A 127 9.79 7.96 -6.63
CA ARG A 127 9.97 7.43 -5.27
C ARG A 127 8.96 6.33 -4.98
N GLY A 128 9.47 5.13 -4.74
CA GLY A 128 8.73 4.02 -4.13
C GLY A 128 8.91 4.03 -2.61
N VAL A 129 7.84 3.79 -1.87
CA VAL A 129 7.87 3.67 -0.40
C VAL A 129 7.18 2.36 -0.01
N TYR A 130 7.91 1.52 0.71
CA TYR A 130 7.46 0.17 1.06
C TYR A 130 7.76 -0.13 2.52
N GLU A 131 6.94 -0.96 3.14
CA GLU A 131 7.26 -1.52 4.45
C GLU A 131 8.41 -2.53 4.32
N ILE A 132 9.32 -2.56 5.30
CA ILE A 132 10.37 -3.58 5.32
C ILE A 132 9.75 -4.93 5.73
N PRO A 133 9.90 -6.00 4.92
CA PRO A 133 9.35 -7.31 5.25
C PRO A 133 9.80 -7.79 6.63
N GLY A 134 8.85 -8.30 7.43
CA GLY A 134 9.10 -8.77 8.80
C GLY A 134 9.29 -7.66 9.84
N ARG A 135 9.24 -6.38 9.45
CA ARG A 135 9.37 -5.23 10.37
C ARG A 135 8.08 -4.41 10.50
N GLY A 136 6.97 -4.96 10.03
CA GLY A 136 5.68 -4.30 10.08
C GLY A 136 5.05 -4.23 11.48
N PHE A 137 3.73 -4.21 11.54
CA PHE A 137 3.02 -4.01 12.81
C PHE A 137 3.47 -4.97 13.92
N SER A 138 3.83 -4.38 15.06
CA SER A 138 3.88 -5.06 16.35
C SER A 138 3.44 -4.05 17.42
N ASN A 139 2.99 -4.55 18.59
CA ASN A 139 2.57 -3.65 19.67
C ASN A 139 3.68 -2.69 20.13
N SER A 140 4.95 -3.06 20.00
CA SER A 140 6.08 -2.18 20.33
C SER A 140 6.33 -1.06 19.31
N ARG A 141 5.67 -1.09 18.14
CA ARG A 141 5.74 -0.03 17.12
C ARG A 141 4.87 1.17 17.43
N VAL A 142 3.86 0.99 18.29
CA VAL A 142 2.90 2.04 18.62
C VAL A 142 3.02 2.35 20.10
N GLN A 143 3.52 3.54 20.40
CA GLN A 143 3.54 4.07 21.74
C GLN A 143 2.26 4.88 21.95
N VAL A 144 1.45 4.48 22.93
CA VAL A 144 0.26 5.21 23.37
C VAL A 144 0.70 6.30 24.33
N LEU A 145 0.51 7.57 23.96
CA LEU A 145 0.80 8.70 24.85
C LEU A 145 -0.43 9.09 25.66
N SER A 146 -1.60 9.08 25.01
CA SER A 146 -2.89 9.36 25.64
C SER A 146 -4.02 8.63 24.89
N GLN A 147 -5.27 8.89 25.27
CA GLN A 147 -6.45 8.40 24.56
C GLN A 147 -6.55 8.88 23.10
N ASP A 148 -5.88 9.99 22.78
CA ASP A 148 -6.00 10.72 21.53
C ASP A 148 -4.66 11.00 20.85
N ASP A 149 -3.55 10.46 21.37
CA ASP A 149 -2.20 10.76 20.89
C ASP A 149 -1.30 9.52 20.93
N TRP A 150 -0.62 9.26 19.82
CA TRP A 150 0.21 8.08 19.60
C TRP A 150 1.48 8.43 18.82
N ILE A 151 2.57 7.71 19.10
CA ILE A 151 3.77 7.70 18.26
C ILE A 151 3.85 6.35 17.57
N VAL A 152 3.92 6.37 16.24
CA VAL A 152 4.05 5.18 15.39
C VAL A 152 5.43 5.15 14.74
N ASN A 153 6.19 4.10 15.02
CA ASN A 153 7.49 3.87 14.41
C ASN A 153 7.35 3.04 13.12
N LEU A 154 7.38 3.70 11.97
CA LEU A 154 7.31 3.05 10.65
C LEU A 154 8.73 2.76 10.14
N ASP A 155 9.05 1.48 9.93
CA ASP A 155 10.30 1.05 9.31
C ASP A 155 10.09 0.84 7.81
N LEU A 156 10.53 1.80 7.00
CA LEU A 156 10.24 1.86 5.58
C LEU A 156 11.51 1.77 4.74
N THR A 157 11.36 1.14 3.58
CA THR A 157 12.31 1.20 2.47
C THR A 157 11.84 2.27 1.50
N THR A 158 12.74 3.18 1.14
CA THR A 158 12.52 4.17 0.09
C THR A 158 13.47 3.89 -1.06
N ASP A 159 12.88 3.65 -2.24
CA ASP A 159 13.60 3.45 -3.49
C ASP A 159 13.42 4.72 -4.34
N GLU A 160 14.53 5.41 -4.62
CA GLU A 160 14.52 6.61 -5.44
C GLU A 160 15.21 6.35 -6.79
N TYR A 161 14.55 6.82 -7.85
CA TYR A 161 15.03 6.79 -9.22
C TYR A 161 15.06 8.21 -9.78
N TYR A 162 15.98 8.46 -10.70
CA TYR A 162 16.05 9.69 -11.47
C TYR A 162 16.12 9.31 -12.95
N GLY A 163 15.01 9.48 -13.66
CA GLY A 163 14.83 8.81 -14.95
C GLY A 163 14.84 7.29 -14.79
N ASP A 164 15.62 6.59 -15.61
CA ASP A 164 15.71 5.12 -15.62
C ASP A 164 16.80 4.55 -14.69
N GLU A 165 17.56 5.39 -14.00
CA GLU A 165 18.66 4.96 -13.13
C GLU A 165 18.22 4.88 -11.67
N ALA A 166 18.49 3.73 -11.02
CA ALA A 166 18.26 3.53 -9.60
C ALA A 166 19.30 4.34 -8.81
N VAL A 167 18.83 5.34 -8.08
CA VAL A 167 19.73 6.29 -7.38
C VAL A 167 20.07 5.75 -6.00
N LYS A 168 19.07 5.27 -5.24
CA LYS A 168 19.26 4.93 -3.84
C LYS A 168 18.14 4.06 -3.28
N ARG A 169 18.50 2.99 -2.58
CA ARG A 169 17.62 2.29 -1.63
C ARG A 169 18.05 2.66 -0.21
N THR A 170 17.13 3.22 0.58
CA THR A 170 17.40 3.60 1.97
C THR A 170 16.39 2.96 2.91
N LEU A 171 16.86 2.46 4.04
CA LEU A 171 16.02 1.95 5.12
C LEU A 171 15.98 3.01 6.21
N VAL A 172 14.79 3.44 6.60
CA VAL A 172 14.58 4.55 7.55
C VAL A 172 13.45 4.20 8.51
N ARG A 173 13.65 4.52 9.78
CA ARG A 173 12.59 4.56 10.79
C ARG A 173 12.04 5.97 10.88
N TYR A 174 10.74 6.10 10.62
CA TYR A 174 9.98 7.33 10.77
C TYR A 174 9.14 7.27 12.06
N PRO A 175 9.49 8.04 13.09
CA PRO A 175 8.65 8.20 14.28
C PRO A 175 7.55 9.23 13.96
N VAL A 176 6.41 8.74 13.51
CA VAL A 176 5.27 9.55 13.06
C VAL A 176 4.32 9.77 14.24
N LYS A 177 3.91 11.03 14.45
CA LYS A 177 2.90 11.35 15.45
C LYS A 177 1.51 11.24 14.84
N VAL A 178 0.60 10.57 15.54
CA VAL A 178 -0.79 10.40 15.13
C VAL A 178 -1.68 10.91 16.25
N VAL A 179 -2.69 11.69 15.89
CA VAL A 179 -3.66 12.25 16.84
C VAL A 179 -5.08 11.88 16.43
N ARG A 180 -5.99 11.83 17.39
CA ARG A 180 -7.43 11.82 17.10
C ARG A 180 -7.81 13.17 16.52
N MET A 181 -8.54 13.15 15.41
CA MET A 181 -9.07 14.35 14.79
C MET A 181 -10.51 14.05 14.38
N GLU A 182 -11.45 14.50 15.22
CA GLU A 182 -12.89 14.44 14.93
C GLU A 182 -13.26 15.55 13.95
N SER A 183 -12.76 15.42 12.71
CA SER A 183 -13.22 16.21 11.58
C SER A 183 -14.45 15.55 10.94
N ASP A 184 -14.90 16.10 9.81
CA ASP A 184 -15.94 15.49 8.98
C ASP A 184 -15.59 14.03 8.61
N LEU A 185 -16.37 13.09 9.15
CA LEU A 185 -16.18 11.65 8.96
C LEU A 185 -16.50 11.20 7.52
N GLU A 186 -17.25 12.00 6.74
CA GLU A 186 -17.48 11.71 5.32
C GLU A 186 -16.16 11.79 4.54
N HIS A 187 -15.28 12.71 4.95
CA HIS A 187 -14.00 12.98 4.28
C HIS A 187 -12.80 12.34 4.99
N ASN A 188 -12.91 12.09 6.30
CA ASN A 188 -11.93 11.35 7.10
C ASN A 188 -12.61 10.26 7.94
N PRO A 189 -12.89 9.08 7.35
CA PRO A 189 -13.56 7.99 8.07
C PRO A 189 -12.71 7.36 9.18
N TRP A 190 -11.41 7.67 9.24
CA TRP A 190 -10.52 7.15 10.28
C TRP A 190 -10.69 7.91 11.61
N GLY A 191 -11.10 9.17 11.58
CA GLY A 191 -11.09 10.04 12.76
C GLY A 191 -9.68 10.28 13.34
N LEU A 192 -8.65 10.06 12.53
CA LEU A 192 -7.24 10.18 12.88
C LEU A 192 -6.54 11.15 11.92
N ALA A 193 -5.47 11.78 12.39
CA ALA A 193 -4.63 12.66 11.58
C ALA A 193 -3.15 12.43 11.87
N LEU A 194 -2.30 12.63 10.86
CA LEU A 194 -0.86 12.74 11.05
C LEU A 194 -0.52 14.13 11.58
N ASP A 195 0.23 14.16 12.67
CA ASP A 195 0.84 15.36 13.25
C ASP A 195 2.36 15.39 12.96
N CYS A 196 2.71 14.89 11.77
CA CYS A 196 4.07 14.82 11.23
C CYS A 196 5.03 13.95 12.07
N TYR A 197 6.17 14.48 12.51
CA TYR A 197 7.24 13.69 13.13
C TYR A 197 7.36 13.98 14.62
N ALA A 198 7.40 12.93 15.44
CA ALA A 198 7.68 13.04 16.87
C ALA A 198 9.19 13.24 17.15
N GLU A 199 10.05 12.69 16.29
CA GLU A 199 11.51 12.85 16.34
C GLU A 199 12.07 12.89 14.91
N THR A 200 13.35 13.21 14.76
CA THR A 200 14.02 13.13 13.45
C THR A 200 14.07 11.68 12.94
N PRO A 201 13.71 11.41 11.67
CA PRO A 201 13.83 10.08 11.08
C PRO A 201 15.24 9.49 11.21
N LYS A 202 15.33 8.21 11.56
CA LYS A 202 16.61 7.52 11.84
C LYS A 202 16.90 6.52 10.73
N ARG A 203 18.07 6.63 10.10
CA ARG A 203 18.51 5.61 9.13
C ARG A 203 18.72 4.27 9.86
N LEU A 204 18.27 3.19 9.26
CA LEU A 204 18.48 1.85 9.76
C LEU A 204 19.69 1.25 9.05
N GLU A 205 20.61 0.69 9.82
CA GLU A 205 21.71 -0.10 9.28
C GLU A 205 21.16 -1.45 8.79
N LEU A 206 21.68 -1.91 7.65
CA LEU A 206 21.45 -3.28 7.19
C LEU A 206 22.22 -4.20 8.14
N MET A 207 21.53 -4.98 8.97
CA MET A 207 22.18 -6.11 9.62
C MET A 207 22.56 -7.11 8.52
N ASN A 208 23.86 -7.22 8.20
CA ASN A 208 24.36 -8.30 7.37
C ASN A 208 24.01 -9.63 8.05
N ALA A 209 23.16 -10.41 7.41
CA ALA A 209 22.73 -11.73 7.89
C ALA A 209 23.82 -12.79 7.63
N GLU A 210 25.04 -12.59 8.15
CA GLU A 210 26.16 -13.54 7.98
C GLU A 210 26.89 -13.97 9.27
N GLU A 211 26.40 -13.59 10.46
CA GLU A 211 26.99 -14.10 11.72
C GLU A 211 25.94 -14.84 12.56
N GLY A 212 25.61 -16.05 12.12
CA GLY A 212 24.69 -16.95 12.83
C GLY A 212 24.93 -18.43 12.56
N ASN A 213 26.11 -18.81 12.08
CA ASN A 213 26.52 -20.21 12.03
C ASN A 213 28.04 -20.33 12.21
N LYS A 214 28.49 -20.28 13.47
CA LYS A 214 29.74 -20.87 13.94
C LYS A 214 29.43 -21.66 15.20
#